data_AF-A0A7Y3MVY7-F1
#
_entry.id   AF-A0A7Y3MVY7-F1
#
_cell.length_a   1.000
_cell.length_b   1.000
_cell.length_c   1.000
_cell.angle_alpha   90.00
_cell.angle_beta   90.00
_cell.angle_gamma   90.00
#
_symmetry.space_group_name_H-M   'P 1'
#
loop_
_entity.id
_entity.type
_entity.pdbx_description
1 polymer ?
#
loop_
_entity_poly.entity_id
_entity_poly.type
_entity_poly.pdbx_seq_one_letter_code
_entity_poly.pdbx_strand_id
1 'polypeptide(L)' 'GILIAFVAQTVAESALEALRGHPLGRDARMVGRVVDTHPGMVVTRTGLGSSRIVDLLPGAQLPRIC' A
#
# COMPACT_ATOMS: atom_id res chain seq x y z
N GLY A 1 13.26 -4.44 6.17
CA GLY A 1 12.75 -4.00 4.87
C GLY A 1 11.25 -4.09 4.85
N ILE A 2 10.59 -3.42 3.90
CA ILE A 2 9.13 -3.45 3.71
C ILE A 2 8.86 -3.83 2.26
N LEU A 3 7.84 -4.66 2.03
CA LEU A 3 7.38 -5.06 0.71
C LEU A 3 6.04 -4.40 0.40
N ILE A 4 5.89 -3.91 -0.83
CA ILE A 4 4.59 -3.52 -1.40
C ILE A 4 4.35 -4.45 -2.59
N ALA A 5 3.16 -5.05 -2.66
CA ALA A 5 2.77 -5.97 -3.72
C ALA A 5 1.41 -5.60 -4.31
N PHE A 6 1.33 -5.65 -5.64
CA PHE A 6 0.07 -5.58 -6.39
C PHE A 6 -0.28 -7.00 -6.84
N VAL A 7 -1.52 -7.40 -6.60
CA VAL A 7 -2.02 -8.74 -6.94
C VAL A 7 -3.38 -8.65 -7.61
N ALA A 8 -3.73 -9.66 -8.40
CA ALA A 8 -5.08 -9.77 -8.94
C ALA A 8 -6.09 -9.90 -7.79
N GLN A 9 -7.25 -9.25 -7.93
CA GLN A 9 -8.28 -9.25 -6.89
C GLN A 9 -8.73 -10.67 -6.51
N THR A 10 -8.76 -11.59 -7.48
CA THR A 10 -9.16 -12.99 -7.29
C THR A 10 -8.25 -13.78 -6.36
N VAL A 11 -7.00 -13.33 -6.16
CA VAL A 11 -6.01 -14.01 -5.30
C VAL A 11 -5.64 -13.20 -4.06
N ALA A 12 -6.23 -12.01 -3.86
CA ALA A 12 -5.82 -11.06 -2.84
C ALA A 12 -5.81 -11.64 -1.41
N GLU A 13 -6.87 -12.35 -1.03
CA GLU A 13 -6.95 -12.98 0.29
C GLU A 13 -5.92 -14.10 0.46
N SER A 14 -5.79 -14.99 -0.53
CA SER A 14 -4.82 -16.09 -0.48
C SER A 14 -3.37 -15.59 -0.41
N ALA A 15 -3.05 -14.49 -1.11
CA ALA A 15 -1.74 -13.86 -1.05
C ALA A 15 -1.49 -13.23 0.34
N LEU A 16 -2.50 -12.58 0.91
CA LEU A 16 -2.42 -11.99 2.25
C LEU A 16 -2.21 -13.05 3.33
N GLU A 17 -2.92 -14.18 3.25
CA GLU A 17 -2.75 -15.31 4.16
C GLU A 17 -1.34 -15.91 4.04
N ALA A 18 -0.85 -16.13 2.82
CA ALA A 18 0.51 -16.61 2.60
C ALA A 18 1.57 -15.67 3.22
N LEU A 19 1.40 -14.35 3.04
CA LEU A 19 2.29 -13.36 3.65
C LEU A 19 2.23 -13.40 5.19
N ARG A 20 1.04 -13.52 5.77
CA ARG A 20 0.85 -13.62 7.23
C ARG A 20 1.42 -14.91 7.82
N GLY A 21 1.48 -15.98 7.03
CA GLY A 21 2.15 -17.23 7.40
C GLY A 21 3.67 -17.11 7.52
N HIS A 22 4.27 -16.09 6.90
CA HIS A 22 5.71 -15.86 6.98
C HIS A 22 6.10 -15.06 8.25
N PRO A 23 7.20 -15.41 8.96
CA PRO A 23 7.60 -14.72 10.19
C PRO A 23 7.78 -13.21 10.08
N LEU A 24 8.21 -12.71 8.91
CA LEU A 24 8.37 -11.27 8.63
C LEU A 24 7.10 -10.59 8.09
N GLY A 25 6.06 -11.36 7.74
CA GLY A 25 4.84 -10.86 7.10
C GLY A 25 3.59 -10.95 7.98
N ARG A 26 3.73 -11.29 9.27
CA ARG A 26 2.64 -11.44 10.24
C ARG A 26 1.68 -10.24 10.27
N ASP A 27 2.24 -9.05 10.06
CA ASP A 27 1.50 -7.79 10.05
C ASP A 27 1.07 -7.33 8.64
N ALA A 28 1.20 -8.18 7.61
CA ALA A 28 0.75 -7.85 6.27
C ALA A 28 -0.74 -7.47 6.26
N ARG A 29 -1.07 -6.42 5.50
CA ARG A 29 -2.43 -5.88 5.35
C ARG A 29 -2.66 -5.48 3.90
N MET A 30 -3.90 -5.63 3.44
CA MET A 30 -4.36 -4.91 2.25
C MET A 30 -4.54 -3.44 2.61
N VAL A 31 -3.94 -2.55 1.82
CA VAL A 31 -3.94 -1.10 2.07
C VAL A 31 -4.66 -0.29 1.00
N GLY A 32 -5.15 -0.94 -0.06
CA GLY A 32 -5.85 -0.26 -1.15
C GLY A 32 -6.20 -1.19 -2.30
N ARG A 33 -6.67 -0.59 -3.40
CA ARG A 33 -6.98 -1.26 -4.67
C ARG A 33 -6.61 -0.36 -5.83
N VAL A 34 -6.25 -0.96 -6.96
CA VAL A 34 -6.10 -0.25 -8.24
C VAL A 34 -7.50 -0.02 -8.82
N VAL A 35 -7.71 1.16 -9.38
CA VAL A 35 -8.98 1.58 -9.99
C VAL A 35 -8.68 2.32 -11.30
N ASP A 36 -9.64 2.33 -12.22
CA ASP A 36 -9.47 3.01 -13.52
C ASP A 36 -9.57 4.55 -13.41
N THR A 37 -10.16 5.04 -12.33
CA THR A 37 -10.28 6.49 -12.07
C THR A 37 -8.98 7.06 -11.53
N HIS A 38 -8.64 8.30 -11.89
CA HIS A 38 -7.45 9.01 -11.38
C HIS A 38 -6.11 8.33 -11.76
N PRO A 39 -5.86 8.05 -13.06
CA PRO A 39 -4.64 7.40 -13.50
C PRO A 39 -3.39 8.20 -13.06
N GLY A 40 -2.37 7.51 -12.59
CA GLY A 40 -1.11 8.12 -12.13
C GLY A 40 -1.18 8.78 -10.74
N MET A 41 -2.30 8.62 -10.02
CA MET A 41 -2.48 9.21 -8.68
C MET A 41 -2.72 8.15 -7.61
N VAL A 42 -2.27 8.43 -6.39
CA VAL A 42 -2.63 7.68 -5.19
C VAL A 42 -3.60 8.52 -4.38
N VAL A 43 -4.80 8.00 -4.15
CA VAL A 43 -5.85 8.67 -3.36
C VAL A 43 -6.12 7.84 -2.11
N THR A 44 -6.04 8.48 -0.94
CA THR A 44 -6.35 7.86 0.35
C THR A 44 -7.71 8.32 0.86
N ARG A 45 -8.43 7.42 1.54
CA ARG A 45 -9.63 7.76 2.30
C ARG A 45 -9.25 8.04 3.74
N THR A 46 -9.55 9.23 4.22
CA THR A 46 -9.27 9.64 5.60
C THR A 46 -10.26 8.97 6.57
N GLY A 47 -9.93 8.98 7.86
CA GLY A 47 -10.83 8.51 8.92
C GLY A 47 -12.15 9.28 8.99
N LEU A 48 -12.22 10.49 8.40
CA LEU A 48 -13.42 11.33 8.32
C LEU A 48 -14.27 11.02 7.08
N GLY A 49 -13.86 10.05 6.25
CA GLY A 49 -14.58 9.65 5.04
C GLY A 49 -14.28 10.50 3.80
N SER A 50 -13.48 11.57 3.93
CA SER A 50 -13.02 12.38 2.79
C SER A 50 -11.89 11.68 2.01
N SER A 51 -11.65 12.12 0.78
CA SER A 51 -10.52 11.65 -0.04
C SER A 51 -9.41 12.71 -0.08
N ARG A 52 -8.15 12.27 -0.04
CA ARG A 52 -6.97 13.14 -0.19
C ARG A 52 -5.98 12.49 -1.15
N ILE A 53 -5.31 13.29 -1.99
CA ILE A 53 -4.17 12.83 -2.79
C ILE A 53 -2.98 12.59 -1.86
N VAL A 54 -2.24 11.50 -2.09
CA VAL A 54 -0.95 11.24 -1.46
C VAL A 54 0.13 11.78 -2.38
N ASP A 55 0.72 12.89 -1.99
CA ASP A 55 1.74 13.58 -2.75
C ASP A 55 3.08 12.84 -2.67
N LEU A 56 3.84 12.87 -3.75
CA LEU A 56 5.24 12.45 -3.72
C LEU A 56 6.04 13.41 -2.85
N LEU A 57 6.82 12.87 -1.90
CA LEU A 57 7.71 13.67 -1.07
C LEU A 57 8.79 14.32 -1.95
N PRO A 58 9.11 15.61 -1.73
CA PRO A 58 10.24 16.25 -2.40
C PRO A 58 11.55 15.70 -1.84
N GLY A 59 12.13 14.71 -2.52
CA GLY A 59 13.40 14.10 -2.13
C GLY A 59 13.37 13.33 -0.79
N ALA A 60 14.53 12.80 -0.40
CA ALA A 60 14.70 12.13 0.89
C ALA A 60 14.79 13.19 2.01
N GLN A 61 13.89 13.12 2.98
CA GLN A 61 13.80 14.12 4.06
C GLN A 61 14.87 13.94 5.15
N LEU A 62 15.49 12.76 5.24
CA LEU A 62 16.45 12.43 6.29
C LEU A 62 17.81 12.04 5.71
N PRO A 63 18.92 12.67 6.14
CA PRO A 63 20.24 12.37 5.63
C PRO A 63 20.68 10.98 6.11
N ARG A 64 21.23 10.16 5.18
CA ARG A 64 21.79 8.82 5.45
C ARG A 64 20.80 7.83 6.08
N ILE A 65 19.55 7.83 5.60
CA ILE A 65 18.48 6.94 6.09
C ILE A 65 18.53 5.50 5.52
N CYS A 66 19.45 5.21 4.61
CA CYS A 66 19.60 3.90 3.98
C CYS A 66 20.99 3.32 4.28
#